data_AF-F7NGD9-F1
#
_entry.id   AF-F7NGD9-F1
#
_cell.length_a   1.000
_cell.length_b   1.000
_cell.length_c   1.000
_cell.angle_alpha   90.00
_cell.angle_beta   90.00
_cell.angle_gamma   90.00
#
_symmetry.space_group_name_H-M   'P 1'
#
loop_
_entity.id
_entity.type
_entity.pdbx_description
1 polymer ?
#
loop_
_entity_poly.entity_id
_entity_poly.type
_entity_poly.pdbx_seq_one_letter_code
_entity_poly.pdbx_strand_id
1 'polypeptide(L)'
;MPFVTTEQKLLAIVAHLAYFFGGLGFVIAPLAILIWKREDPFIYHHAKQALVVQGVLLIASLAVGLLSMLLVGLLLVPILVLAGIALVVTSLFAAYNALNGELYRYPLIQSLVDRL
;
A
#
# COMPACT_ATOMS: atom_id res chain seq x y z
N MET A 1 -5.06 -10.99 22.03
CA MET A 1 -5.74 -10.06 21.10
C MET A 1 -7.15 -10.58 20.91
N PRO A 2 -8.19 -9.72 20.81
CA PRO A 2 -9.51 -10.21 20.41
C PRO A 2 -9.40 -10.96 19.08
N PHE A 3 -10.26 -11.95 18.88
CA PHE A 3 -10.28 -12.74 17.66
C PHE A 3 -10.56 -11.82 16.45
N VAL A 4 -9.62 -11.76 15.51
CA VAL A 4 -9.78 -10.97 14.27
C VAL A 4 -10.77 -11.69 13.36
N THR A 5 -11.85 -11.02 12.98
CA THR A 5 -12.93 -11.60 12.18
C THR A 5 -12.51 -11.82 10.72
N THR A 6 -13.22 -12.70 10.01
CA THR A 6 -12.98 -12.93 8.58
C THR A 6 -13.12 -11.66 7.75
N GLU A 7 -14.10 -10.80 8.07
CA GLU A 7 -14.28 -9.51 7.39
C GLU A 7 -13.06 -8.60 7.57
N GLN A 8 -12.56 -8.47 8.80
CA GLN A 8 -11.37 -7.67 9.11
C GLN A 8 -10.15 -8.13 8.30
N LYS A 9 -9.91 -9.45 8.27
CA LYS A 9 -8.82 -10.05 7.49
C LYS A 9 -8.97 -9.77 6.00
N LEU A 10 -10.17 -9.95 5.46
CA LEU A 10 -10.43 -9.76 4.04
C LEU A 10 -10.24 -8.30 3.62
N LEU A 11 -10.75 -7.34 4.41
CA LEU A 11 -10.56 -5.92 4.12
C LEU A 11 -9.09 -5.49 4.22
N ALA A 12 -8.35 -6.01 5.20
CA ALA A 12 -6.91 -5.77 5.32
C ALA A 12 -6.13 -6.33 4.12
N ILE A 13 -6.44 -7.56 3.68
CA ILE A 13 -5.85 -8.18 2.49
C ILE A 13 -6.16 -7.35 1.24
N VAL A 14 -7.43 -6.97 1.03
CA VAL A 14 -7.85 -6.17 -0.12
C VAL A 14 -7.12 -4.83 -0.17
N ALA A 15 -6.90 -4.17 0.98
CA ALA A 15 -6.14 -2.92 1.02
C ALA A 15 -4.70 -3.12 0.48
N HIS A 16 -3.99 -4.14 0.94
CA HIS A 16 -2.61 -4.42 0.48
C HIS A 16 -2.54 -4.90 -0.97
N LEU A 17 -3.56 -5.63 -1.44
CA LEU A 17 -3.59 -6.19 -2.80
C LEU A 17 -4.28 -5.27 -3.83
N ALA A 18 -4.61 -4.03 -3.46
CA ALA A 18 -5.31 -3.10 -4.33
C ALA A 18 -4.58 -2.78 -5.66
N TYR A 19 -3.28 -3.12 -5.78
CA TYR A 19 -2.50 -3.03 -7.03
C TYR A 19 -3.21 -3.66 -8.23
N PHE A 20 -4.02 -4.72 -8.01
CA PHE A 20 -4.71 -5.44 -9.08
C PHE A 20 -6.00 -4.75 -9.57
N PHE A 21 -6.46 -3.68 -8.93
CA PHE A 21 -7.63 -2.94 -9.40
C PHE A 21 -7.34 -2.03 -10.61
N GLY A 22 -6.06 -1.85 -10.96
CA GLY A 22 -5.64 -1.03 -12.10
C GLY A 22 -5.94 0.47 -11.91
N GLY A 23 -5.37 1.30 -12.79
CA GLY A 23 -5.57 2.76 -12.77
C GLY A 23 -5.29 3.37 -11.39
N LEU A 24 -6.21 4.21 -10.90
CA LEU A 24 -6.15 4.79 -9.55
C LEU A 24 -6.74 3.87 -8.46
N GLY A 25 -7.27 2.69 -8.84
CA GLY A 25 -7.91 1.74 -7.93
C GLY A 25 -6.99 1.29 -6.80
N PHE A 26 -5.68 1.20 -7.05
CA PHE A 26 -4.71 0.80 -6.04
C PHE A 26 -4.49 1.79 -4.90
N VAL A 27 -4.89 3.06 -5.07
CA VAL A 27 -4.87 4.08 -4.00
C VAL A 27 -6.28 4.36 -3.49
N ILE A 28 -7.28 4.28 -4.36
CA ILE A 28 -8.68 4.52 -3.98
C ILE A 28 -9.20 3.42 -3.04
N ALA A 29 -8.90 2.15 -3.30
CA ALA A 29 -9.37 1.05 -2.47
C ALA A 29 -8.89 1.11 -0.99
N PRO A 30 -7.58 1.24 -0.68
CA PRO A 30 -7.14 1.38 0.70
C PRO A 30 -7.68 2.67 1.35
N LEU A 31 -7.84 3.76 0.60
CA LEU A 31 -8.41 5.01 1.10
C LEU A 31 -9.89 4.84 1.48
N ALA A 32 -10.67 4.19 0.62
CA ALA A 32 -12.07 3.90 0.85
C ALA A 32 -12.23 3.00 2.09
N ILE A 33 -11.43 1.93 2.19
CA ILE A 33 -11.43 1.03 3.35
C ILE A 33 -11.03 1.80 4.63
N LEU A 34 -9.99 2.62 4.56
CA LEU A 34 -9.54 3.45 5.68
C LEU A 34 -10.65 4.36 6.19
N ILE A 35 -11.35 5.06 5.30
CA ILE A 35 -12.44 5.98 5.66
C ILE A 35 -13.66 5.22 6.18
N TRP A 36 -14.02 4.10 5.54
CA TRP A 36 -15.19 3.32 5.90
C TRP A 36 -15.06 2.61 7.25
N LYS A 37 -13.87 2.11 7.58
CA LYS A 37 -13.59 1.30 8.78
C LYS A 37 -12.64 1.99 9.75
N ARG A 38 -12.75 3.31 9.91
CA ARG A 38 -11.88 4.11 10.79
C ARG A 38 -11.90 3.66 12.26
N GLU A 39 -13.03 3.16 12.74
CA GLU A 39 -13.21 2.76 14.14
C GLU A 39 -12.64 1.37 14.44
N ASP A 40 -12.32 0.58 13.40
CA ASP A 40 -11.75 -0.75 13.55
C ASP A 40 -10.21 -0.67 13.57
N PRO A 41 -9.53 -0.90 14.71
CA PRO A 41 -8.10 -0.67 14.81
C PRO A 41 -7.27 -1.58 13.90
N PHE A 42 -7.74 -2.81 13.65
CA PHE A 42 -7.02 -3.76 12.79
C PHE A 42 -7.13 -3.33 11.33
N ILE A 43 -8.35 -3.06 10.85
CA ILE A 43 -8.55 -2.63 9.47
C ILE A 43 -7.87 -1.27 9.23
N TYR A 44 -8.05 -0.33 10.17
CA TYR A 44 -7.44 1.00 10.08
C TYR A 44 -5.91 0.92 9.97
N HIS A 45 -5.26 0.08 10.79
CA HIS A 45 -3.81 -0.13 10.71
C HIS A 45 -3.37 -0.62 9.32
N HIS A 46 -3.97 -1.69 8.81
CA HIS A 46 -3.58 -2.25 7.51
C HIS A 46 -3.92 -1.32 6.35
N ALA A 47 -5.09 -0.67 6.37
CA ALA A 47 -5.51 0.26 5.34
C ALA A 47 -4.61 1.51 5.30
N LYS A 48 -4.19 2.03 6.46
CA LYS A 48 -3.26 3.17 6.53
C LYS A 48 -1.90 2.81 5.96
N GLN A 49 -1.35 1.66 6.35
CA GLN A 49 -0.08 1.15 5.83
C GLN A 49 -0.14 0.98 4.30
N ALA A 50 -1.17 0.32 3.79
CA ALA A 50 -1.38 0.13 2.35
C ALA A 50 -1.46 1.47 1.60
N LEU A 51 -2.30 2.40 2.10
CA LEU A 51 -2.51 3.71 1.49
C LEU A 51 -1.21 4.51 1.36
N VAL A 52 -0.39 4.54 2.42
CA VAL A 52 0.87 5.29 2.40
C VAL A 52 1.85 4.66 1.42
N VAL A 53 2.00 3.34 1.43
CA VAL A 53 2.91 2.63 0.52
C VAL A 53 2.52 2.80 -0.94
N GLN A 54 1.22 2.62 -1.24
CA GLN A 54 0.67 2.78 -2.58
C GLN A 54 0.71 4.24 -3.02
N GLY A 55 0.47 5.18 -2.10
CA GLY A 55 0.62 6.62 -2.34
C GLY A 55 2.05 7.05 -2.68
N VAL A 56 3.05 6.52 -1.96
CA VAL A 56 4.47 6.75 -2.29
C VAL A 56 4.80 6.27 -3.69
N LEU A 57 4.35 5.07 -4.07
CA LEU A 57 4.55 4.55 -5.42
C LEU A 57 3.86 5.41 -6.48
N LEU A 58 2.63 5.89 -6.22
CA LEU A 58 1.92 6.78 -7.12
C LEU A 58 2.70 8.08 -7.36
N ILE A 59 3.12 8.75 -6.27
CA ILE A 59 3.86 10.01 -6.35
C ILE A 59 5.19 9.81 -7.08
N ALA A 60 5.93 8.73 -6.77
CA ALA A 60 7.18 8.41 -7.46
C ALA A 60 6.94 8.16 -8.96
N SER A 61 5.87 7.46 -9.31
CA SER A 61 5.50 7.19 -10.70
C SER A 61 5.14 8.47 -11.47
N LEU A 62 4.39 9.38 -10.85
CA LEU A 62 4.05 10.67 -11.43
C LEU A 62 5.30 11.54 -11.63
N ALA A 63 6.20 11.59 -10.65
CA ALA A 63 7.46 12.32 -10.76
C ALA A 63 8.33 11.77 -11.90
N VAL A 64 8.54 10.45 -11.96
CA VAL A 64 9.30 9.82 -13.04
C VAL A 64 8.64 10.03 -14.40
N GLY A 65 7.31 9.96 -14.48
CA GLY A 65 6.55 10.23 -15.70
C GLY A 65 6.74 11.66 -16.19
N LEU A 66 6.69 12.64 -15.29
CA LEU A 66 6.94 14.04 -15.62
C LEU A 66 8.39 14.27 -16.10
N LEU A 67 9.39 13.71 -15.40
CA LEU A 67 10.79 13.80 -15.83
C LEU A 67 11.04 13.08 -17.17
N SER A 68 10.24 12.06 -17.49
CA SER A 68 10.35 11.33 -18.75
C SER A 68 9.96 12.17 -19.95
N MET A 69 9.11 13.20 -19.77
CA MET A 69 8.84 14.21 -20.81
C MET A 69 10.10 14.99 -21.20
N LEU A 70 11.09 15.08 -20.30
CA LEU A 70 12.40 15.70 -20.54
C LEU A 70 13.48 14.68 -20.93
N LEU A 71 13.11 13.44 -21.26
CA LEU A 71 13.97 12.27 -21.54
C LEU A 71 14.84 11.79 -20.36
N VAL A 72 15.16 12.65 -19.38
CA VAL A 72 15.95 12.28 -18.19
C VAL A 72 15.24 11.24 -17.34
N GLY A 73 13.90 11.28 -17.26
CA GLY A 73 13.13 10.32 -16.47
C GLY A 73 13.22 8.89 -16.97
N LEU A 74 13.56 8.65 -18.25
CA LEU A 74 13.73 7.28 -18.76
C LEU A 74 14.84 6.52 -18.01
N LEU A 75 15.87 7.22 -17.53
CA LEU A 75 16.94 6.63 -16.72
C LEU A 75 16.45 6.17 -15.34
N LEU A 76 15.36 6.76 -14.84
CA LEU A 76 14.76 6.42 -13.55
C LEU A 76 13.71 5.30 -13.65
N VAL A 77 13.22 4.99 -14.85
CA VAL A 77 12.19 3.95 -15.05
C VAL A 77 12.64 2.58 -14.51
N PRO A 78 13.86 2.08 -14.79
CA PRO A 78 14.30 0.79 -14.22
C PRO A 78 14.30 0.79 -12.68
N ILE A 79 14.70 1.90 -12.07
CA ILE A 79 14.71 2.06 -10.61
C ILE A 79 13.28 2.02 -10.06
N LEU A 80 12.35 2.74 -10.71
CA LEU A 80 10.94 2.73 -10.33
C LEU A 80 10.33 1.32 -10.43
N VAL A 81 10.67 0.57 -11.48
CA VAL A 81 10.19 -0.81 -11.65
C VAL A 81 10.70 -1.71 -10.52
N LEU A 82 11.99 -1.64 -10.19
CA LEU A 82 12.57 -2.42 -9.08
C LEU A 82 11.92 -2.06 -7.74
N ALA A 83 11.70 -0.76 -7.48
CA ALA A 83 10.99 -0.29 -6.30
C ALA A 83 9.55 -0.82 -6.27
N GLY A 84 8.84 -0.76 -7.40
CA GLY A 84 7.48 -1.29 -7.55
C GLY A 84 7.40 -2.78 -7.22
N ILE A 85 8.33 -3.58 -7.74
CA ILE A 85 8.42 -5.03 -7.43
C ILE A 85 8.66 -5.24 -5.93
N ALA A 86 9.62 -4.53 -5.34
CA ALA A 86 9.91 -4.64 -3.91
C ALA A 86 8.68 -4.31 -3.04
N LEU A 87 7.95 -3.24 -3.39
CA LEU A 87 6.74 -2.85 -2.67
C LEU A 87 5.64 -3.90 -2.81
N VAL A 88 5.38 -4.41 -4.01
CA VAL A 88 4.40 -5.48 -4.23
C VAL A 88 4.75 -6.72 -3.41
N VAL A 89 6.01 -7.14 -3.39
CA VAL A 89 6.46 -8.28 -2.56
C VAL A 89 6.18 -8.02 -1.08
N THR A 90 6.52 -6.84 -0.55
CA THR A 90 6.21 -6.51 0.85
C THR A 90 4.71 -6.45 1.13
N SER A 91 3.88 -6.10 0.15
CA SER A 91 2.44 -6.09 0.27
C SER A 91 1.83 -7.49 0.27
N LEU A 92 2.46 -8.45 -0.42
CA LEU A 92 2.10 -9.87 -0.29
C LEU A 92 2.39 -10.40 1.11
N PHE A 93 3.54 -10.04 1.71
CA PHE A 93 3.83 -10.36 3.11
C PHE A 93 2.84 -9.69 4.08
N ALA A 94 2.47 -8.43 3.83
CA ALA A 94 1.46 -7.74 4.62
C ALA A 94 0.09 -8.42 4.56
N ALA A 95 -0.31 -8.89 3.37
CA ALA A 95 -1.54 -9.65 3.18
C ALA A 95 -1.49 -11.02 3.87
N TYR A 96 -0.34 -11.71 3.80
CA TYR A 96 -0.13 -12.98 4.50
C TYR A 96 -0.24 -12.81 6.03
N ASN A 97 0.38 -11.79 6.60
CA ASN A 97 0.25 -11.48 8.03
C ASN A 97 -1.19 -11.12 8.40
N ALA A 98 -1.87 -10.31 7.57
CA ALA A 98 -3.28 -9.98 7.78
C ALA A 98 -4.18 -11.23 7.79
N LEU A 99 -3.90 -12.21 6.92
CA LEU A 99 -4.60 -13.51 6.89
C LEU A 99 -4.45 -14.27 8.22
N ASN A 100 -3.26 -14.21 8.83
CA ASN A 100 -2.99 -14.77 10.15
C ASN A 100 -3.55 -13.94 11.32
N GLY A 101 -4.13 -12.76 11.04
CA GLY A 101 -4.62 -11.82 12.05
C GLY A 101 -3.49 -11.05 12.73
N GLU A 102 -2.33 -10.96 12.09
CA GLU A 102 -1.15 -10.26 12.59
C GLU A 102 -1.01 -8.89 11.94
N LEU A 103 -0.59 -7.90 12.74
CA LEU A 103 -0.26 -6.58 12.23
C LEU A 103 1.05 -6.63 11.43
N TYR A 104 1.08 -5.93 10.30
CA TYR A 104 2.30 -5.78 9.49
C TYR A 104 2.73 -4.32 9.45
N ARG A 105 4.03 -4.08 9.54
CA ARG A 105 4.66 -2.75 9.43
C ARG A 105 5.65 -2.78 8.29
N TYR A 106 5.54 -1.87 7.32
CA TYR A 106 6.46 -1.83 6.18
C TYR A 106 7.81 -1.27 6.62
N PRO A 107 8.91 -2.05 6.64
CA PRO A 107 10.18 -1.61 7.23
C PRO A 107 10.73 -0.31 6.64
N LEU A 108 10.56 -0.10 5.34
CA LEU A 108 11.08 1.07 4.63
C LEU A 108 10.20 2.32 4.74
N ILE A 109 8.90 2.15 5.01
CA ILE A 109 7.90 3.23 4.92
C ILE A 109 7.28 3.54 6.29
N GLN A 110 7.59 2.75 7.32
CA GLN A 110 7.02 2.86 8.66
C GLN A 110 7.15 4.27 9.26
N SER A 111 8.30 4.91 9.10
CA SER A 111 8.55 6.26 9.63
C SER A 111 7.63 7.34 9.03
N LEU A 112 7.20 7.15 7.77
CA LEU A 112 6.23 8.02 7.11
C LEU A 112 4.81 7.73 7.60
N VAL A 113 4.45 6.44 7.77
CA VAL A 113 3.14 6.04 8.29
C VAL A 113 2.89 6.59 9.70
N ASP A 114 3.93 6.63 10.53
CA ASP A 114 3.84 7.12 11.91
C ASP A 114 3.69 8.65 11.98
N ARG A 115 4.05 9.39 10.92
CA ARG A 115 3.92 10.85 10.84
C ARG A 115 2.59 11.35 10.27
N LEU A 116 1.92 10.50 9.49
CA LEU A 116 0.60 10.76 8.89
C LEU A 116 -0.52 10.25 9.79
#